data_AF-A0AAD3DQ67-F1
#
_entry.id   AF-A0AAD3DQ67-F1
#
_cell.length_a   1.000
_cell.length_b   1.000
_cell.length_c   1.000
_cell.angle_alpha   90.00
_cell.angle_beta   90.00
_cell.angle_gamma   90.00
#
_symmetry.space_group_name_H-M   'P 1'
#
loop_
_entity.id
_entity.type
_entity.pdbx_description
1 polymer ?
#
loop_
_entity_poly.entity_id
_entity_poly.type
_entity_poly.pdbx_seq_one_letter_code
_entity_poly.pdbx_strand_id
1 'polypeptide(L)'
;MRNEVGLDVAAIISRRGIDLHYSEFGLGGGASPLGTAVARTPTEAARMPFYGVWGAYRKDTDPWAPPQMRAFMHSFFRKTLDWLSQGGGPTYSVSHCFLWGMGSWDVLGIYTESTTEEGSYRDPAVVAAVRQHNARAAISRVSTQLVAFSNKGK
;
A
#
# COMPACT_ATOMS: atom_id res chain seq x y z
N MET A 1 -6.25 10.05 -23.05
CA MET A 1 -4.86 9.73 -22.61
C MET A 1 -3.84 9.50 -23.73
N ARG A 2 -4.11 8.74 -24.81
CA ARG A 2 -3.13 8.52 -25.90
C ARG A 2 -2.63 9.81 -26.60
N ASN A 3 -3.42 10.89 -26.59
CA ASN A 3 -3.17 12.09 -27.39
C ASN A 3 -3.13 13.40 -26.60
N GLU A 4 -3.23 13.38 -25.27
CA GLU A 4 -3.36 14.63 -24.47
C GLU A 4 -2.04 15.10 -23.85
N VAL A 5 -1.08 14.20 -23.64
CA VAL A 5 0.25 14.52 -23.08
C VAL A 5 1.42 13.88 -23.87
N GLY A 6 1.14 13.34 -25.07
CA GLY A 6 2.17 12.81 -25.98
C GLY A 6 2.86 11.50 -25.57
N LEU A 7 2.33 10.77 -24.58
CA LEU A 7 2.90 9.52 -24.07
C LEU A 7 1.93 8.33 -24.24
N ASP A 8 2.31 7.34 -25.06
CA ASP A 8 1.62 6.04 -25.11
C ASP A 8 2.22 5.11 -24.05
N VAL A 9 1.73 5.26 -22.81
CA VAL A 9 2.15 4.43 -21.66
C VAL A 9 1.97 2.93 -21.94
N ALA A 10 0.92 2.54 -22.69
CA ALA A 10 0.67 1.15 -23.05
C ALA A 10 1.77 0.60 -23.96
N ALA A 11 2.14 1.37 -25.00
CA ALA A 11 3.23 1.02 -25.89
C ALA A 11 4.59 1.03 -25.18
N ILE A 12 4.79 1.93 -24.22
CA ILE A 12 6.04 2.02 -23.44
C ILE A 12 6.20 0.79 -22.55
N ILE A 13 5.18 0.45 -21.75
CA ILE A 13 5.21 -0.73 -20.87
C ILE A 13 5.41 -2.01 -21.69
N SER A 14 4.64 -2.20 -22.77
CA SER A 14 4.70 -3.42 -23.58
C SER A 14 5.98 -3.57 -24.41
N ARG A 15 6.50 -2.48 -25.01
CA ARG A 15 7.65 -2.56 -25.94
C ARG A 15 9.01 -2.47 -25.26
N ARG A 16 9.10 -1.79 -24.13
CA ARG A 16 10.38 -1.54 -23.44
C ARG A 16 10.60 -2.44 -22.23
N GLY A 17 9.65 -3.31 -21.90
CA GLY A 17 9.76 -4.18 -20.72
C GLY A 17 9.91 -3.37 -19.43
N ILE A 18 9.17 -2.26 -19.34
CA ILE A 18 9.22 -1.38 -18.16
C ILE A 18 8.18 -1.84 -17.15
N ASP A 19 8.64 -2.01 -15.92
CA ASP A 19 7.82 -2.38 -14.78
C ASP A 19 7.01 -1.18 -14.27
N LEU A 20 5.70 -1.39 -14.05
CA LEU A 20 4.88 -0.44 -13.30
C LEU A 20 5.04 -0.70 -11.80
N HIS A 21 5.24 0.35 -11.02
CA HIS A 21 5.20 0.29 -9.56
C HIS A 21 4.42 1.44 -8.95
N TYR A 22 3.91 1.25 -7.73
CA TYR A 22 3.44 2.35 -6.89
C TYR A 22 4.58 2.74 -5.96
N SER A 23 5.13 3.95 -6.13
CA SER A 23 6.12 4.52 -5.20
C SER A 23 5.52 4.79 -3.82
N GLU A 24 4.20 5.04 -3.78
CA GLU A 24 3.46 5.33 -2.56
C GLU A 24 2.07 4.73 -2.66
N PHE A 25 1.66 4.04 -1.61
CA PHE A 25 0.33 3.43 -1.50
C PHE A 25 -0.10 3.41 -0.04
N GLY A 26 -1.35 3.72 0.25
CA GLY A 26 -1.83 3.65 1.61
C GLY A 26 -3.23 4.19 1.80
N LEU A 27 -3.69 4.11 3.04
CA LEU A 27 -4.94 4.67 3.52
C LEU A 27 -4.61 5.49 4.75
N GLY A 28 -4.85 6.80 4.71
CA GLY A 28 -4.37 7.71 5.76
C GLY A 28 -5.34 7.88 6.93
N GLY A 29 -6.65 7.82 6.73
CA GLY A 29 -7.62 7.99 7.83
C GLY A 29 -7.77 9.42 8.35
N GLY A 30 -7.31 10.41 7.59
CA GLY A 30 -7.53 11.83 7.84
C GLY A 30 -8.81 12.35 7.17
N ALA A 31 -9.27 13.51 7.62
CA ALA A 31 -10.44 14.22 7.08
C ALA A 31 -10.11 15.65 6.62
N SER A 32 -8.85 16.08 6.69
CA SER A 32 -8.40 17.38 6.19
C SER A 32 -7.09 17.29 5.40
N PRO A 33 -6.87 18.17 4.41
CA PRO A 33 -5.61 18.25 3.67
C PRO A 33 -4.41 18.62 4.54
N LEU A 34 -4.66 19.29 5.67
CA LEU A 34 -3.64 19.70 6.62
C LEU A 34 -3.26 18.58 7.60
N GLY A 35 -3.94 17.42 7.53
CA GLY A 35 -3.79 16.29 8.45
C GLY A 35 -4.02 16.62 9.93
N THR A 36 -4.83 17.65 10.18
CA THR A 36 -5.25 18.10 11.51
C THR A 36 -6.59 17.52 11.95
N ALA A 37 -7.37 16.94 11.02
CA ALA A 37 -8.66 16.34 11.30
C ALA A 37 -8.58 14.82 11.09
N VAL A 38 -9.06 14.08 12.08
CA VAL A 38 -9.07 12.61 12.11
C VAL A 38 -10.42 12.12 11.61
N ALA A 39 -10.44 11.21 10.64
CA ALA A 39 -11.68 10.58 10.23
C ALA A 39 -12.16 9.61 11.32
N ARG A 40 -13.44 9.68 11.69
CA ARG A 40 -14.04 8.81 12.73
C ARG A 40 -15.03 7.79 12.18
N THR A 41 -15.32 7.87 10.88
CA THR A 41 -16.18 6.93 10.18
C THR A 41 -15.54 6.47 8.86
N PRO A 42 -15.83 5.23 8.40
CA PRO A 42 -15.35 4.74 7.11
C PRO A 42 -15.78 5.64 5.94
N THR A 43 -17.00 6.19 5.99
CA THR A 43 -17.52 7.11 4.98
C THR A 43 -16.68 8.37 4.87
N GLU A 44 -16.24 8.93 5.99
CA GLU A 44 -15.39 10.12 6.02
C GLU A 44 -14.00 9.83 5.43
N ALA A 45 -13.36 8.75 5.89
CA ALA A 45 -12.06 8.34 5.35
C ALA A 45 -12.13 7.97 3.86
N ALA A 46 -13.21 7.35 3.40
CA ALA A 46 -13.40 6.98 2.00
C ALA A 46 -13.57 8.19 1.05
N ARG A 47 -14.02 9.34 1.56
CA ARG A 47 -14.11 10.57 0.74
C ARG A 47 -12.73 11.14 0.41
N MET A 48 -11.76 10.94 1.31
CA MET A 48 -10.41 11.49 1.18
C MET A 48 -9.36 10.44 1.61
N PRO A 49 -9.26 9.29 0.94
CA PRO A 49 -8.49 8.14 1.42
C PRO A 49 -6.98 8.40 1.50
N PHE A 50 -6.52 9.41 0.76
CA PHE A 50 -5.14 9.86 0.73
C PHE A 50 -4.80 10.85 1.83
N TYR A 51 -5.75 11.43 2.57
CA TYR A 51 -5.45 12.23 3.76
C TYR A 51 -5.20 11.34 4.96
N GLY A 52 -4.23 11.72 5.77
CA GLY A 52 -3.90 11.09 7.04
C GLY A 52 -3.74 12.12 8.15
N VAL A 53 -3.31 11.63 9.30
CA VAL A 53 -2.95 12.44 10.48
C VAL A 53 -1.44 12.56 10.48
N TRP A 54 -0.95 13.80 10.45
CA TRP A 54 0.47 14.10 10.42
C TRP A 54 1.08 14.09 11.82
N GLY A 55 2.39 13.85 11.87
CA GLY A 55 3.20 13.96 13.08
C GLY A 55 3.24 12.67 13.91
N ALA A 56 3.65 12.84 15.16
CA ALA A 56 3.90 11.74 16.07
C ALA A 56 2.59 11.08 16.53
N TYR A 57 2.66 9.77 16.81
CA TYR A 57 1.51 9.03 17.31
C TYR A 57 0.98 9.64 18.60
N ARG A 58 -0.33 9.86 18.62
CA ARG A 58 -1.09 10.18 19.82
C ARG A 58 -2.36 9.37 19.83
N LYS A 59 -2.72 8.84 21.00
CA LYS A 59 -3.89 7.98 21.15
C LYS A 59 -5.19 8.71 20.85
N ASP A 60 -5.28 9.99 21.19
CA ASP A 60 -6.46 10.83 20.96
C ASP A 60 -6.70 11.12 19.47
N THR A 61 -5.64 11.14 18.65
CA THR A 61 -5.73 11.36 17.21
C THR A 61 -5.59 10.11 16.36
N ASP A 62 -5.60 8.91 16.96
CA ASP A 62 -5.52 7.64 16.23
C ASP A 62 -6.81 7.40 15.40
N PRO A 63 -6.76 7.43 14.06
CA PRO A 63 -7.94 7.16 13.22
C PRO A 63 -8.33 5.68 13.26
N TRP A 64 -7.42 4.78 13.62
CA TRP A 64 -7.63 3.33 13.63
C TRP A 64 -8.11 2.81 14.97
N ALA A 65 -8.16 3.65 16.01
CA ALA A 65 -8.66 3.27 17.32
C ALA A 65 -10.13 2.78 17.30
N PRO A 66 -11.09 3.46 16.64
CA PRO A 66 -12.47 3.00 16.57
C PRO A 66 -12.61 1.66 15.81
N PRO A 67 -13.36 0.67 16.32
CA PRO A 67 -13.46 -0.66 15.70
C PRO A 67 -13.91 -0.63 14.23
N GLN A 68 -14.84 0.24 13.87
CA GLN A 68 -15.32 0.40 12.49
C GLN A 68 -14.23 0.94 11.55
N MET A 69 -13.36 1.81 12.05
CA MET A 69 -12.24 2.35 11.29
C MET A 69 -11.15 1.30 11.10
N ARG A 70 -10.84 0.55 12.17
CA ARG A 70 -9.91 -0.59 12.08
C ARG A 70 -10.39 -1.64 11.08
N ALA A 71 -11.67 -2.00 11.12
CA ALA A 71 -12.27 -2.94 10.17
C ALA A 71 -12.20 -2.42 8.72
N PHE A 72 -12.41 -1.11 8.52
CA PHE A 72 -12.25 -0.48 7.21
C PHE A 72 -10.80 -0.55 6.71
N MET A 73 -9.82 -0.23 7.56
CA MET A 73 -8.40 -0.36 7.26
C MET A 73 -8.01 -1.83 6.95
N HIS A 74 -8.48 -2.82 7.73
CA HIS A 74 -8.26 -4.24 7.44
C HIS A 74 -8.85 -4.65 6.09
N SER A 75 -10.07 -4.19 5.78
CA SER A 75 -10.74 -4.45 4.49
C SER A 75 -9.95 -3.88 3.32
N PHE A 76 -9.43 -2.66 3.45
CA PHE A 76 -8.55 -2.04 2.46
C PHE A 76 -7.31 -2.87 2.21
N PHE A 77 -6.52 -3.19 3.25
CA PHE A 77 -5.28 -3.95 3.07
C PHE A 77 -5.51 -5.37 2.55
N ARG A 78 -6.56 -6.06 3.03
CA ARG A 78 -6.91 -7.38 2.48
C ARG A 78 -7.19 -7.31 0.98
N LYS A 79 -8.07 -6.40 0.55
CA LYS A 79 -8.40 -6.23 -0.87
C LYS A 79 -7.19 -5.82 -1.71
N THR A 80 -6.33 -4.94 -1.18
CA THR A 80 -5.08 -4.55 -1.84
C THR A 80 -4.16 -5.75 -2.04
N LEU A 81 -3.94 -6.55 -1.00
CA LEU A 81 -3.06 -7.71 -1.09
C LEU A 81 -3.64 -8.80 -2.00
N ASP A 82 -4.96 -8.99 -1.99
CA ASP A 82 -5.67 -9.88 -2.92
C ASP A 82 -5.49 -9.40 -4.37
N TRP A 83 -5.63 -8.09 -4.61
CA TRP A 83 -5.43 -7.47 -5.91
C TRP A 83 -3.98 -7.59 -6.41
N LEU A 84 -3.00 -7.28 -5.56
CA LEU A 84 -1.57 -7.42 -5.87
C LEU A 84 -1.19 -8.89 -6.14
N SER A 85 -1.82 -9.85 -5.46
CA SER A 85 -1.52 -11.27 -5.67
C SER A 85 -1.92 -11.78 -7.07
N GLN A 86 -2.84 -11.07 -7.73
CA GLN A 86 -3.28 -11.33 -9.10
C GLN A 86 -2.49 -10.53 -10.14
N GLY A 87 -1.39 -9.89 -9.74
CA GLY A 87 -0.58 -9.02 -10.59
C GLY A 87 -1.04 -7.57 -10.60
N GLY A 88 -2.00 -7.18 -9.75
CA GLY A 88 -2.49 -5.80 -9.70
C GLY A 88 -3.49 -5.48 -10.81
N GLY A 89 -3.21 -4.44 -11.60
CA GLY A 89 -4.17 -3.85 -12.53
C GLY A 89 -4.60 -4.80 -13.67
N PRO A 90 -5.89 -4.76 -14.10
CA PRO A 90 -6.36 -5.61 -15.20
C PRO A 90 -5.74 -5.25 -16.55
N THR A 91 -5.20 -4.03 -16.69
CA THR A 91 -4.56 -3.54 -17.91
C THR A 91 -3.05 -3.68 -17.87
N TYR A 92 -2.44 -3.47 -16.70
CA TYR A 92 -0.99 -3.50 -16.52
C TYR A 92 -0.64 -4.20 -15.21
N SER A 93 0.29 -5.14 -15.30
CA SER A 93 0.82 -5.79 -14.11
C SER A 93 1.63 -4.81 -13.28
N VAL A 94 1.40 -4.84 -11.97
CA VAL A 94 2.11 -4.05 -10.96
C VAL A 94 3.23 -4.92 -10.42
N SER A 95 4.47 -4.49 -10.66
CA SER A 95 5.67 -5.21 -10.22
C SER A 95 5.93 -5.06 -8.72
N HIS A 96 5.68 -3.86 -8.18
CA HIS A 96 5.97 -3.46 -6.81
C HIS A 96 4.96 -2.42 -6.32
N CYS A 97 4.70 -2.44 -5.01
CA CYS A 97 3.83 -1.49 -4.34
C CYS A 97 4.46 -1.16 -2.98
N PHE A 98 4.85 0.09 -2.78
CA PHE A 98 5.51 0.55 -1.56
C PHE A 98 4.51 1.31 -0.69
N LEU A 99 4.36 0.89 0.57
CA LEU A 99 3.45 1.56 1.49
C LEU A 99 4.03 2.89 1.94
N TRP A 100 3.19 3.93 1.96
CA TRP A 100 3.53 5.19 2.62
C TRP A 100 3.61 4.94 4.12
N GLY A 101 4.82 4.99 4.67
CA GLY A 101 5.10 4.55 6.03
C GLY A 101 5.21 5.67 7.04
N MET A 102 4.64 6.85 6.81
CA MET A 102 4.77 8.01 7.72
C MET A 102 3.40 8.46 8.21
N GLY A 103 3.31 8.91 9.46
CA GLY A 103 2.08 9.36 10.11
C GLY A 103 1.09 8.21 10.30
N SER A 104 -0.21 8.51 10.22
CA SER A 104 -1.25 7.47 10.34
C SER A 104 -1.24 6.42 9.22
N TRP A 105 -0.48 6.61 8.15
CA TRP A 105 -0.27 5.58 7.14
C TRP A 105 0.74 4.51 7.57
N ASP A 106 1.54 4.75 8.62
CA ASP A 106 2.53 3.81 9.16
C ASP A 106 1.91 2.66 9.96
N VAL A 107 0.98 1.94 9.34
CA VAL A 107 0.35 0.76 9.92
C VAL A 107 1.31 -0.42 10.08
N LEU A 108 2.53 -0.30 9.55
CA LEU A 108 3.60 -1.26 9.77
C LEU A 108 4.46 -0.94 11.00
N GLY A 109 4.43 0.32 11.47
CA GLY A 109 5.25 0.81 12.58
C GLY A 109 6.74 0.81 12.25
N ILE A 110 7.10 1.23 11.03
CA ILE A 110 8.50 1.24 10.57
C ILE A 110 9.15 2.62 10.66
N TYR A 111 8.36 3.69 10.74
CA TYR A 111 8.87 5.05 10.81
C TYR A 111 8.89 5.54 12.25
N THR A 112 10.09 5.83 12.73
CA THR A 112 10.33 6.13 14.15
C THR A 112 9.54 7.33 14.65
N GLU A 113 9.34 8.36 13.82
CA GLU A 113 8.56 9.54 14.21
C GLU A 113 7.07 9.23 14.40
N SER A 114 6.56 8.13 13.84
CA SER A 114 5.18 7.65 14.01
C SER A 114 5.01 6.75 15.23
N THR A 115 6.01 6.70 16.12
CA THR A 115 5.98 5.93 17.37
C THR A 115 6.38 6.83 18.53
N THR A 116 5.61 6.76 19.61
CA THR A 116 5.82 7.51 20.85
C THR A 116 5.67 6.59 22.05
N GLU A 117 5.84 7.12 23.27
CA GLU A 117 5.54 6.39 24.50
C GLU A 117 4.05 6.00 24.61
N GLU A 118 3.16 6.71 23.90
CA GLU A 118 1.73 6.37 23.84
C GLU A 118 1.42 5.18 22.94
N GLY A 119 2.34 4.81 22.03
CA GLY A 119 2.17 3.70 21.09
C GLY A 119 2.61 4.03 19.66
N SER A 120 1.96 3.40 18.68
CA SER A 120 2.19 3.62 17.26
C SER A 120 0.93 3.29 16.46
N TYR A 121 0.87 3.70 15.19
CA TYR A 121 -0.20 3.32 14.26
C TYR A 121 -0.15 1.85 13.82
N ARG A 122 0.85 1.08 14.28
CA ARG A 122 1.08 -0.30 13.89
C ARG A 122 -0.13 -1.19 14.14
N ASP A 123 -0.60 -1.86 13.10
CA ASP A 123 -1.62 -2.89 13.20
C ASP A 123 -0.98 -4.30 13.01
N PRO A 124 -0.99 -5.16 14.04
CA PRO A 124 -0.37 -6.49 13.95
C PRO A 124 -0.94 -7.38 12.83
N ALA A 125 -2.23 -7.26 12.52
CA ALA A 125 -2.87 -8.08 11.49
C ALA A 125 -2.44 -7.63 10.09
N VAL A 126 -2.33 -6.32 9.85
CA VAL A 126 -1.78 -5.78 8.60
C VAL A 126 -0.31 -6.19 8.44
N VAL A 127 0.50 -6.06 9.48
CA VAL A 127 1.91 -6.49 9.46
C VAL A 127 2.04 -7.96 9.07
N ALA A 128 1.24 -8.84 9.68
CA ALA A 128 1.26 -10.27 9.38
C ALA A 128 0.86 -10.54 7.92
N ALA A 129 -0.21 -9.91 7.44
CA ALA A 129 -0.70 -10.08 6.07
C ALA A 129 0.33 -9.59 5.03
N VAL A 130 0.95 -8.43 5.24
CA VAL A 130 2.00 -7.89 4.36
C VAL A 130 3.23 -8.80 4.34
N ARG A 131 3.69 -9.26 5.50
CA ARG A 131 4.82 -10.21 5.56
C ARG A 131 4.52 -11.51 4.80
N GLN A 132 3.32 -12.05 4.97
CA GLN A 132 2.91 -13.27 4.29
C GLN A 132 2.84 -13.08 2.76
N HIS A 133 2.29 -11.95 2.31
CA HIS A 133 2.25 -11.60 0.89
C HIS A 133 3.67 -11.48 0.30
N ASN A 134 4.56 -10.74 0.96
CA ASN A 134 5.93 -10.53 0.50
C ASN A 134 6.73 -11.84 0.45
N ALA A 135 6.55 -12.74 1.42
CA ALA A 135 7.19 -14.05 1.42
C ALA A 135 6.77 -14.90 0.20
N ARG A 136 5.48 -14.90 -0.16
CA ARG A 136 4.99 -15.59 -1.37
C ARG A 136 5.58 -14.97 -2.64
N ALA A 137 5.61 -13.65 -2.72
CA ALA A 137 6.17 -12.94 -3.88
C ALA A 137 7.66 -13.27 -4.08
N ALA A 138 8.44 -13.36 -2.99
CA ALA A 138 9.85 -13.74 -3.05
C ALA A 138 10.06 -15.16 -3.59
N ILE A 139 9.25 -16.13 -3.13
CA ILE A 139 9.33 -17.53 -3.60
C ILE A 139 9.01 -17.61 -5.10
N SER A 140 7.95 -16.96 -5.56
CA SER A 140 7.55 -16.97 -6.98
C SER A 140 8.67 -16.46 -7.90
N ARG A 141 9.40 -15.41 -7.49
CA ARG A 141 10.52 -14.85 -8.27
C ARG A 141 11.69 -15.83 -8.42
N VAL A 142 12.01 -16.57 -7.36
CA VAL A 142 13.08 -17.59 -7.39
C VAL A 142 12.71 -18.74 -8.34
N SER A 143 11.46 -19.21 -8.30
CA SER A 143 10.98 -20.27 -9.20
C SER A 143 11.03 -19.85 -10.67
N THR A 144 10.66 -18.61 -11.00
CA THR A 144 10.73 -18.10 -12.38
C THR A 144 12.18 -18.02 -12.89
N GLN A 145 13.12 -17.62 -12.04
CA GLN A 145 14.54 -17.57 -12.42
C GLN A 145 15.12 -18.97 -12.68
N LEU A 146 14.82 -19.96 -11.84
CA LEU A 146 15.29 -21.34 -12.02
C LEU A 146 14.82 -21.96 -13.35
N VAL A 147 13.57 -21.73 -13.75
CA VAL A 147 13.03 -22.20 -15.04
C VAL A 147 13.72 -21.51 -16.22
N ALA A 148 14.03 -20.21 -16.11
CA ALA A 148 14.73 -19.47 -17.16
C ALA A 148 16.18 -19.95 -17.38
N PHE A 149 16.87 -20.44 -16.33
CA PHE A 149 18.20 -21.03 -16.47
C PHE A 149 18.17 -22.44 -17.09
N SER A 150 17.16 -23.26 -16.80
CA SER A 150 17.04 -24.61 -17.38
C SER A 150 16.78 -24.62 -18.89
N ASN A 151 16.22 -23.54 -19.45
CA ASN A 151 15.87 -23.45 -20.87
C ASN A 151 16.95 -22.80 -21.75
N LYS A 152 18.06 -22.32 -21.18
CA LYS A 152 19.20 -21.78 -21.94
C LYS A 152 20.33 -22.80 -22.19
N GLY A 153 20.13 -24.05 -21.79
CA GLY A 153 21.10 -25.15 -21.92
C GLY A 153 20.77 -26.17 -23.00
N LYS A 154 19.97 -25.83 -24.01
CA LYS A 154 19.69 -26.68 -25.17
C LYS A 154 19.87 -25.91 -26.47
#